data_AF-A0A522JNP3-F1
#
_entry.id   AF-A0A522JNP3-F1
#
_cell.length_a   1.000
_cell.length_b   1.000
_cell.length_c   1.000
_cell.angle_alpha   90.00
_cell.angle_beta   90.00
_cell.angle_gamma   90.00
#
_symmetry.space_group_name_H-M   'P 1'
#
loop_
_entity.id
_entity.type
_entity.pdbx_description
1 polymer ?
#
loop_
_entity_poly.entity_id
_entity_poly.type
_entity_poly.pdbx_seq_one_letter_code
_entity_poly.pdbx_strand_id
1 'polypeptide(L)' 'QKAWYAQAGFSLANGKRVAVQPLVFYAAVPADAQQPALGRAFVLFLQGAQGQAILREHGYDPPHGPAL' A
#
# COMPACT_ATOMS: atom_id res chain seq x y z
N GLN A 1 0.88 -13.48 15.70
CA GLN A 1 -0.26 -13.10 14.82
C GLN A 1 -0.28 -13.80 13.43
N LYS A 2 0.67 -14.68 13.06
CA LYS A 2 0.79 -15.22 11.68
C LYS A 2 -0.07 -16.44 11.31
N ALA A 3 -0.49 -17.27 12.27
CA ALA A 3 -1.00 -18.61 11.95
C ALA A 3 -2.38 -18.61 11.28
N TRP A 4 -3.25 -17.65 11.61
CA TRP A 4 -4.63 -17.65 11.10
C TRP A 4 -4.71 -17.20 9.63
N TYR A 5 -3.97 -16.15 9.25
CA TYR A 5 -3.93 -15.63 7.88
C TYR A 5 -3.46 -16.69 6.86
N ALA A 6 -2.55 -17.57 7.27
CA ALA A 6 -2.01 -18.62 6.43
C ALA A 6 -3.03 -19.72 6.06
N GLN A 7 -4.19 -19.77 6.72
CA GLN A 7 -5.20 -20.82 6.53
C GLN A 7 -6.19 -20.50 5.40
N ALA A 8 -6.24 -19.26 4.92
CA ALA A 8 -7.21 -18.81 3.95
C ALA A 8 -6.56 -18.20 2.70
N GLY A 9 -7.21 -18.39 1.56
CA GLY A 9 -6.82 -17.81 0.29
C GLY A 9 -7.77 -18.24 -0.83
N PHE A 10 -7.76 -17.50 -1.92
CA PHE A 10 -8.61 -17.76 -3.08
C PHE A 10 -7.87 -17.52 -4.39
N SER A 11 -8.38 -18.09 -5.47
CA SER A 11 -7.85 -17.88 -6.81
C SER A 11 -8.73 -16.89 -7.56
N LEU A 12 -8.10 -15.94 -8.25
CA LEU A 12 -8.76 -15.03 -9.17
C LEU A 12 -9.01 -15.74 -10.52
N ALA A 13 -9.93 -15.22 -11.33
CA ALA A 13 -10.25 -15.77 -12.65
C ALA A 13 -9.04 -15.82 -13.60
N ASN A 14 -8.02 -14.97 -13.36
CA ASN A 14 -6.76 -14.97 -14.10
C ASN A 14 -5.72 -15.98 -13.58
N GLY A 15 -6.11 -16.89 -12.68
CA GLY A 15 -5.23 -17.92 -12.10
C GLY A 15 -4.32 -17.44 -10.97
N LYS A 16 -4.31 -16.14 -10.63
CA LYS A 16 -3.50 -15.63 -9.51
C LYS A 16 -4.08 -16.10 -8.17
N ARG A 17 -3.25 -16.74 -7.34
CA ARG A 17 -3.59 -17.09 -5.97
C ARG A 17 -3.34 -15.91 -5.04
N VAL A 18 -4.33 -15.57 -4.23
CA VAL A 18 -4.27 -14.52 -3.20
C VAL A 18 -4.33 -15.19 -1.84
N ALA A 19 -3.30 -15.00 -1.02
CA ALA A 19 -3.31 -15.38 0.39
C ALA A 19 -3.88 -14.23 1.23
N VAL A 20 -4.61 -14.54 2.30
CA VAL A 20 -5.06 -13.50 3.23
C VAL A 20 -3.85 -12.95 3.99
N GLN A 21 -3.81 -11.64 4.16
CA GLN A 21 -2.74 -10.90 4.83
C GLN A 21 -3.33 -9.66 5.52
N PRO A 22 -2.61 -9.02 6.46
CA PRO A 22 -3.02 -7.72 6.99
C PRO A 22 -3.29 -6.72 5.86
N LEU A 23 -4.29 -5.85 6.07
CA LEU A 23 -4.63 -4.79 5.13
C LEU A 23 -3.50 -3.74 5.11
N VAL A 24 -2.87 -3.57 3.95
CA VAL A 24 -1.80 -2.59 3.72
C VAL A 24 -2.08 -1.87 2.41
N PHE A 25 -1.97 -0.54 2.43
CA PHE A 25 -2.12 0.29 1.24
C PHE A 25 -0.74 0.66 0.69
N TYR A 26 -0.54 0.47 -0.62
CA TYR A 26 0.71 0.77 -1.31
C TYR A 26 0.50 1.91 -2.31
N ALA A 27 1.49 2.78 -2.42
CA ALA A 27 1.59 3.77 -3.48
C ALA A 27 2.88 3.52 -4.27
N ALA A 28 2.79 3.53 -5.60
CA ALA A 28 3.92 3.31 -6.49
C ALA A 28 3.81 4.20 -7.73
N VAL A 29 4.95 4.48 -8.35
CA VAL A 29 5.01 5.16 -9.65
C VAL A 29 5.14 4.08 -10.73
N PRO A 30 4.19 3.98 -11.68
CA PRO A 30 4.30 3.04 -12.80
C PRO A 30 5.58 3.25 -13.59
N ALA A 31 6.15 2.16 -14.11
CA ALA A 31 7.41 2.21 -14.86
C ALA A 31 7.30 3.05 -16.16
N ASP A 32 6.09 3.14 -16.73
CA ASP A 32 5.73 3.87 -17.94
C ASP A 32 4.98 5.18 -17.66
N ALA A 33 5.05 5.70 -16.43
CA ALA A 33 4.39 6.95 -16.08
C ALA A 33 4.89 8.11 -16.96
N GLN A 34 3.94 8.87 -17.54
CA GLN A 34 4.25 10.04 -18.39
C GLN A 34 4.98 11.16 -17.65
N GLN A 35 4.77 11.26 -16.33
CA GLN A 35 5.40 12.28 -15.47
C GLN A 35 5.94 11.62 -14.19
N PRO A 36 7.02 10.82 -14.30
CA PRO A 36 7.51 9.99 -13.19
C PRO A 36 8.05 10.84 -12.03
N ALA A 37 8.58 12.03 -12.33
CA ALA A 37 9.06 12.97 -11.32
C ALA A 37 7.91 13.49 -10.42
N LEU A 38 6.77 13.87 -11.00
CA LEU A 38 5.60 14.29 -10.21
C LEU A 38 5.00 13.12 -9.43
N GLY A 39 4.97 11.92 -10.01
CA GLY A 39 4.57 10.71 -9.29
C GLY A 39 5.41 10.48 -8.03
N ARG A 40 6.74 10.60 -8.15
CA ARG A 40 7.65 10.48 -6.98
C ARG A 40 7.42 11.58 -5.95
N ALA A 41 7.25 12.82 -6.40
CA ALA A 41 6.94 13.94 -5.51
C ALA A 41 5.63 13.70 -4.73
N PHE A 42 4.62 13.14 -5.38
CA PHE A 42 3.36 12.79 -4.74
C PHE A 42 3.51 11.67 -3.70
N VAL A 43 4.28 10.60 -4.00
CA VAL A 43 4.54 9.54 -3.01
C VAL A 43 5.29 10.09 -1.80
N LEU A 44 6.30 10.95 -2.01
CA LEU A 44 7.02 11.62 -0.93
C LEU A 44 6.10 12.50 -0.09
N PHE A 45 5.17 13.22 -0.73
CA PHE A 45 4.15 14.00 -0.03
C PHE A 45 3.25 13.12 0.86
N LEU A 46 2.76 11.99 0.34
CA LEU A 46 1.94 11.04 1.11
C LEU A 46 2.68 10.48 2.33
N GLN A 47 3.98 10.24 2.22
CA GLN A 47 4.83 9.75 3.31
C GLN A 47 5.20 10.84 4.33
N GLY A 48 5.14 12.12 3.93
CA GLY A 48 5.45 13.26 4.78
C GLY A 48 4.39 13.55 5.85
N ALA A 49 4.73 14.43 6.79
CA ALA A 49 3.86 14.76 7.93
C ALA A 49 2.46 15.24 7.51
N GLN A 50 2.36 16.06 6.46
CA GLN A 50 1.09 16.56 5.95
C GLN A 50 0.24 15.44 5.34
N GLY A 51 0.82 14.59 4.48
CA GLY A 51 0.09 13.46 3.89
C GLY A 51 -0.40 12.49 4.95
N GLN A 52 0.43 12.19 5.95
CA GLN A 52 0.04 11.34 7.08
C GLN A 52 -1.04 11.96 7.98
N ALA A 53 -1.09 13.30 8.12
CA ALA A 53 -2.16 13.97 8.84
C ALA A 53 -3.51 13.80 8.11
N ILE A 54 -3.55 14.03 6.79
CA ILE A 54 -4.74 13.84 5.96
C ILE A 54 -5.23 12.39 6.03
N LEU A 55 -4.31 11.42 5.87
CA LEU A 55 -4.66 10.00 5.97
C LEU A 55 -5.28 9.65 7.33
N ARG A 56 -4.71 10.18 8.42
CA ARG A 56 -5.25 9.96 9.77
C ARG A 56 -6.65 10.57 9.95
N GLU A 57 -6.89 11.78 9.45
CA GLU A 57 -8.21 12.43 9.50
C GLU A 57 -9.29 11.59 8.79
N HIS A 58 -8.89 10.78 7.80
CA HIS A 58 -9.76 9.87 7.06
C HIS A 58 -9.74 8.41 7.56
N GLY A 59 -9.17 8.15 8.74
CA GLY A 59 -9.22 6.83 9.39
C GLY A 59 -8.16 5.83 8.94
N TYR A 60 -7.10 6.29 8.28
CA TYR A 60 -5.95 5.45 7.93
C TYR A 60 -4.88 5.51 9.03
N ASP A 61 -4.36 4.33 9.38
CA ASP A 61 -3.20 4.20 10.25
C ASP A 61 -1.89 4.51 9.49
N PRO A 62 -0.85 4.99 10.20
CA PRO A 62 0.45 5.19 9.59
C PRO A 62 1.07 3.87 9.11
N PRO A 63 2.02 3.90 8.17
CA PRO A 63 2.70 2.70 7.71
C PRO A 63 3.41 1.98 8.88
N HIS A 64 3.06 0.72 9.11
CA HIS A 64 3.68 -0.13 10.11
C HIS A 64 4.85 -0.91 9.50
N GLY A 65 6.06 -0.32 9.49
CA GLY A 65 7.28 -0.98 9.03
C GLY A 65 8.34 0.00 8.49
N PRO A 66 9.56 -0.46 8.19
CA PRO A 66 10.51 0.34 7.42
C PRO A 66 9.89 0.69 6.05
N ALA A 67 10.19 1.89 5.54
CA ALA A 67 9.85 2.23 4.16
C ALA A 67 10.46 1.17 3.23
N LEU A 68 9.65 0.64 2.32
CA LEU A 68 10.05 -0.40 1.36
C LEU A 68 11.16 0.08 0.42
#